data_AF-A0A977Q0A2-F1
#
_entry.id   AF-A0A977Q0A2-F1
#
_cell.length_a   1.000
_cell.length_b   1.000
_cell.length_c   1.000
_cell.angle_alpha   90.00
_cell.angle_beta   90.00
_cell.angle_gamma   90.00
#
_symmetry.space_group_name_H-M   'P 1'
#
loop_
_entity.id
_entity.type
_entity.pdbx_description
1 polymer ?
#
loop_
_entity_poly.entity_id
_entity_poly.type
_entity_poly.pdbx_seq_one_letter_code
_entity_poly.pdbx_strand_id
1 'polypeptide(L)'
;MAKVSPFATKLYKLLELAEKIFLAIAVLALVLKRLDVQSNELLILALGGLSTVYFLMAQRPALEIGNTESEDSAKLGFFDLLVTTIAPKVGWISCSVAVVGILFWYQKWEGFKEMLLLGGSTLFVVSLLVSYAVINGNKALIVLLMRTVSLCLICASLLSKVGFFG
;
A
#
# COMPACT_ATOMS: atom_id res chain seq x y z
N MET A 1 -11.66 -15.98 -17.46
CA MET A 1 -10.87 -14.93 -16.78
C MET A 1 -9.89 -14.33 -17.77
N ALA A 2 -9.71 -13.00 -17.77
CA ALA A 2 -8.99 -12.29 -18.83
C ALA A 2 -7.49 -12.60 -18.81
N LYS A 3 -6.99 -13.20 -19.89
CA LYS A 3 -5.57 -13.45 -20.14
C LYS A 3 -4.82 -12.13 -20.03
N VAL A 4 -3.91 -12.01 -19.07
CA VAL A 4 -3.15 -10.77 -18.83
C VAL A 4 -2.44 -10.40 -20.14
N SER A 5 -2.77 -9.24 -20.71
CA SER A 5 -2.19 -8.84 -21.99
C SER A 5 -0.67 -8.66 -21.83
N PRO A 6 0.14 -8.95 -22.87
CA PRO A 6 1.59 -8.78 -22.80
C PRO A 6 1.99 -7.31 -22.49
N PHE A 7 1.11 -6.36 -22.80
CA PHE A 7 1.24 -4.97 -22.39
C PHE A 7 1.08 -4.77 -20.88
N ALA A 8 0.04 -5.35 -20.27
CA ALA A 8 -0.21 -5.24 -18.83
C ALA A 8 0.95 -5.82 -18.00
N THR A 9 1.52 -6.94 -18.42
CA THR A 9 2.68 -7.54 -17.73
C THR A 9 3.92 -6.63 -17.78
N LYS A 10 4.17 -5.95 -18.91
CA LYS A 10 5.25 -4.96 -19.02
C LYS A 10 4.97 -3.72 -18.17
N LEU A 11 3.72 -3.25 -18.16
CA LEU A 11 3.29 -2.11 -17.36
C LEU A 11 3.48 -2.37 -15.87
N TYR A 12 3.11 -3.54 -15.35
CA TYR A 12 3.29 -3.88 -13.93
C TYR A 12 4.77 -3.97 -13.54
N LYS A 13 5.62 -4.52 -14.41
CA LYS A 13 7.07 -4.51 -14.17
C LYS A 13 7.64 -3.09 -14.14
N LEU A 14 7.16 -2.21 -15.03
CA LEU A 14 7.56 -0.80 -15.03
C LEU A 14 7.09 -0.08 -13.77
N LEU A 15 5.86 -0.36 -13.31
CA LEU A 15 5.32 0.17 -12.05
C LEU A 15 6.13 -0.29 -10.84
N GLU A 16 6.49 -1.57 -10.76
CA GLU A 16 7.34 -2.09 -9.68
C GLU A 16 8.72 -1.43 -9.67
N LEU A 17 9.27 -1.10 -10.84
CA LEU A 17 10.52 -0.37 -10.96
C LEU A 17 10.34 1.10 -10.55
N ALA A 18 9.30 1.76 -11.05
CA ALA A 18 8.97 3.14 -10.70
C ALA A 18 8.76 3.30 -9.19
N GLU A 19 8.09 2.35 -8.55
CA GLU A 19 7.91 2.35 -7.10
C GLU A 19 9.24 2.36 -6.34
N LYS A 20 10.19 1.49 -6.72
CA LYS A 20 11.52 1.42 -6.10
C LYS A 20 12.30 2.72 -6.28
N ILE A 21 12.20 3.33 -7.47
CA ILE A 21 12.81 4.63 -7.75
C ILE A 21 12.19 5.70 -6.85
N PHE A 22 10.87 5.81 -6.79
CA PHE A 22 10.19 6.81 -5.97
C PHE A 22 10.44 6.60 -4.48
N LEU A 23 10.53 5.35 -4.00
CA LEU A 23 10.95 5.05 -2.63
C LEU A 23 12.39 5.51 -2.36
N ALA A 24 13.32 5.24 -3.27
CA ALA A 24 14.71 5.67 -3.13
C ALA A 24 14.81 7.21 -3.08
N ILE A 25 14.08 7.91 -3.96
CA ILE A 25 14.02 9.36 -3.97
C ILE A 25 13.37 9.89 -2.69
N ALA A 26 12.29 9.28 -2.20
CA ALA A 26 11.63 9.68 -0.96
C ALA A 26 12.57 9.54 0.26
N VAL A 27 13.33 8.44 0.34
CA VAL A 27 14.34 8.22 1.37
C VAL A 27 15.47 9.26 1.27
N LEU A 28 15.98 9.50 0.06
CA LEU A 28 17.00 10.53 -0.18
C LEU A 28 16.50 11.92 0.26
N ALA A 29 15.27 12.28 -0.11
CA ALA A 29 14.64 13.54 0.25
C ALA A 29 14.47 13.68 1.77
N LEU A 30 14.11 12.59 2.47
CA LEU A 30 14.02 12.55 3.93
C LEU A 30 15.38 12.73 4.61
N VAL A 31 16.44 12.11 4.08
CA VAL A 31 17.81 12.27 4.60
C VAL A 31 18.28 13.71 4.38
N LEU A 32 18.10 14.28 3.19
CA LEU A 32 18.46 15.66 2.90
C LEU A 32 17.70 16.66 3.79
N LYS A 33 16.42 16.39 4.05
CA LYS A 33 15.62 17.20 4.98
C LYS A 33 16.15 17.13 6.41
N ARG A 34 16.71 16.01 6.86
CA ARG A 34 17.39 15.94 8.17
C ARG A 34 18.70 16.72 8.22
N LEU A 35 19.33 16.96 7.07
CA LEU A 35 20.54 17.78 6.94
C LEU A 35 20.22 19.27 6.73
N ASP A 36 18.96 19.67 6.93
CA ASP A 36 18.45 21.04 6.78
C ASP A 36 18.62 21.64 5.37
N VAL A 37 18.83 20.79 4.36
CA VAL A 37 18.83 21.17 2.95
C VAL A 37 17.37 21.30 2.50
N GLN A 38 16.97 22.47 1.99
CA GLN A 38 15.62 22.76 1.49
C GLN A 38 15.21 21.81 0.36
N SER A 39 14.68 20.64 0.73
CA SER A 39 14.37 19.52 -0.19
C SER A 39 12.88 19.18 -0.19
N ASN A 40 12.03 20.13 0.20
CA ASN A 40 10.59 19.91 0.35
C ASN A 40 9.93 19.56 -0.99
N GLU A 41 10.36 20.18 -2.10
CA GLU A 41 9.83 19.90 -3.44
C GLU A 41 10.12 18.47 -3.91
N LEU A 42 11.34 17.98 -3.63
CA LEU A 42 11.74 16.62 -3.98
C LEU A 42 10.92 15.57 -3.22
N LEU A 43 10.63 15.85 -1.95
CA LEU A 43 9.79 14.99 -1.10
C LEU A 43 8.33 14.97 -1.60
N ILE A 44 7.80 16.14 -1.98
CA ILE A 44 6.44 16.27 -2.53
C ILE A 44 6.30 15.46 -3.82
N LEU A 45 7.26 15.61 -4.74
CA LEU A 45 7.27 14.91 -6.01
C LEU A 45 7.38 13.39 -5.79
N ALA A 46 8.26 12.96 -4.88
CA ALA A 46 8.43 11.55 -4.57
C ALA A 46 7.17 10.91 -3.97
N LEU A 47 6.55 11.55 -2.97
CA LEU A 47 5.33 11.05 -2.33
C LEU A 47 4.12 11.09 -3.29
N GLY A 48 3.99 12.14 -4.10
CA GLY A 48 2.95 12.21 -5.14
C GLY A 48 3.10 11.11 -6.20
N GLY A 49 4.32 10.89 -6.68
CA GLY A 49 4.65 9.79 -7.58
C GLY A 49 4.36 8.42 -6.96
N LEU A 50 4.76 8.22 -5.70
CA LEU A 50 4.49 6.98 -4.99
C LEU A 50 2.98 6.70 -4.81
N SER A 51 2.20 7.74 -4.50
CA SER A 51 0.74 7.64 -4.37
C SER A 51 0.08 7.20 -5.68
N THR A 52 0.48 7.78 -6.82
CA THR A 52 -0.05 7.39 -8.13
C THR A 52 0.35 5.97 -8.51
N VAL A 53 1.60 5.57 -8.25
CA VAL A 53 2.05 4.19 -8.49
C VAL A 53 1.24 3.19 -7.64
N TYR A 54 1.00 3.47 -6.36
CA TYR A 54 0.17 2.62 -5.51
C TYR A 54 -1.29 2.52 -5.99
N PHE A 55 -1.85 3.63 -6.47
CA PHE A 55 -3.19 3.62 -7.04
C PHE A 55 -3.25 2.75 -8.31
N LEU A 56 -2.25 2.85 -9.20
CA LEU A 56 -2.21 2.03 -10.40
C LEU A 56 -1.93 0.55 -10.11
N MET A 57 -1.14 0.24 -9.07
CA MET A 57 -0.93 -1.13 -8.61
C MET A 57 -2.21 -1.78 -8.08
N ALA A 58 -3.16 -1.01 -7.55
CA ALA A 58 -4.47 -1.51 -7.15
C ALA A 58 -5.28 -2.08 -8.33
N GLN A 59 -4.99 -1.65 -9.56
CA GLN A 59 -5.66 -2.16 -10.77
C GLN A 59 -5.04 -3.47 -11.27
N ARG A 60 -4.06 -4.05 -10.56
CA ARG A 60 -3.52 -5.37 -10.90
C ARG A 60 -4.60 -6.44 -10.75
N PRO A 61 -4.77 -7.34 -11.74
CA PRO A 61 -5.66 -8.49 -11.59
C PRO A 61 -5.21 -9.36 -10.41
N ALA A 62 -6.16 -10.10 -9.83
CA ALA A 62 -5.91 -10.95 -8.67
C ALA A 62 -4.74 -11.91 -8.95
N LEU A 63 -3.92 -12.15 -7.92
CA LEU A 63 -2.84 -13.14 -7.99
C LEU A 63 -3.49 -14.53 -8.13
N GLU A 64 -3.19 -15.23 -9.22
CA GLU A 64 -3.48 -16.66 -9.34
C GLU A 64 -2.63 -17.40 -8.31
N ILE A 65 -3.25 -17.80 -7.21
CA ILE A 65 -2.65 -18.76 -6.30
C ILE A 65 -2.81 -20.09 -7.02
N GLY A 66 -1.68 -20.71 -7.37
CA GLY A 66 -1.68 -22.03 -7.99
C GLY A 66 -2.60 -22.95 -7.19
N ASN A 67 -3.54 -23.58 -7.88
CA ASN A 67 -4.41 -24.62 -7.35
C ASN A 67 -3.56 -25.63 -6.57
N THR A 68 -3.54 -25.52 -5.25
CA THR A 68 -3.43 -26.72 -4.44
C THR A 68 -4.81 -27.33 -4.53
N GLU A 69 -4.94 -28.34 -5.37
CA GLU A 69 -6.09 -29.25 -5.36
C GLU A 69 -6.26 -29.74 -3.91
N SER A 70 -7.20 -29.14 -3.21
CA SER A 70 -7.70 -29.63 -1.93
C SER A 70 -9.19 -29.78 -2.14
N GLU A 71 -9.62 -31.04 -2.26
CA GLU A 71 -10.95 -31.52 -2.65
C GLU A 71 -12.11 -31.09 -1.71
N ASP A 72 -11.94 -30.10 -0.85
CA ASP A 72 -12.98 -29.56 0.05
C ASP A 72 -13.68 -28.32 -0.54
N SER A 73 -13.98 -28.40 -1.83
CA SER A 73 -14.51 -27.33 -2.69
C SER A 73 -16.02 -27.05 -2.48
N ALA A 74 -16.47 -26.86 -1.24
CA ALA A 74 -17.88 -26.53 -1.00
C ALA A 74 -18.16 -25.44 0.06
N LYS A 75 -17.19 -24.96 0.85
CA LYS A 75 -17.51 -24.02 1.96
C LYS A 75 -16.68 -22.73 2.10
N LEU A 76 -15.76 -22.41 1.17
CA LEU A 76 -14.92 -21.20 1.30
C LEU A 76 -15.07 -20.16 0.17
N GLY A 77 -16.21 -20.14 -0.54
CA GLY A 77 -16.37 -19.35 -1.76
C GLY A 77 -16.24 -17.82 -1.62
N PHE A 78 -16.75 -17.21 -0.54
CA PHE A 78 -16.75 -15.74 -0.40
C PHE A 78 -15.50 -15.18 0.28
N PHE A 79 -15.07 -15.81 1.38
CA PHE A 79 -13.92 -15.32 2.16
C PHE A 79 -12.61 -15.44 1.36
N ASP A 80 -12.46 -16.51 0.58
CA ASP A 80 -11.30 -16.69 -0.28
C ASP A 80 -11.26 -15.63 -1.40
N LEU A 81 -12.39 -15.35 -2.05
CA LEU A 81 -12.50 -14.23 -3.01
C LEU A 81 -12.19 -12.87 -2.37
N LEU A 82 -12.68 -12.64 -1.14
CA LEU A 82 -12.44 -11.40 -0.41
C LEU A 82 -10.94 -11.19 -0.15
N VAL A 83 -10.24 -12.22 0.31
CA VAL A 83 -8.82 -12.16 0.65
C VAL A 83 -7.91 -12.12 -0.56
N THR A 84 -8.26 -12.82 -1.64
CA THR A 84 -7.39 -12.97 -2.82
C THR A 84 -7.60 -11.84 -3.84
N THR A 85 -8.81 -11.29 -3.91
CA THR A 85 -9.17 -10.29 -4.92
C THR A 85 -9.42 -8.91 -4.33
N ILE A 86 -10.18 -8.81 -3.24
CA ILE A 86 -10.64 -7.52 -2.71
C ILE A 86 -9.59 -6.92 -1.77
N ALA A 87 -9.11 -7.69 -0.79
CA ALA A 87 -8.16 -7.22 0.21
C ALA A 87 -6.87 -6.65 -0.39
N PRO A 88 -6.24 -7.26 -1.43
CA PRO A 88 -5.05 -6.70 -2.04
C PRO A 88 -5.35 -5.36 -2.72
N LYS A 89 -6.45 -5.24 -3.45
CA LYS A 89 -6.85 -3.99 -4.11
C LYS A 89 -7.11 -2.88 -3.12
N VAL A 90 -7.89 -3.16 -2.09
CA VAL A 90 -8.18 -2.21 -1.01
C VAL A 90 -6.89 -1.84 -0.28
N GLY A 91 -5.98 -2.78 -0.07
CA GLY A 91 -4.65 -2.53 0.50
C GLY A 91 -3.85 -1.52 -0.30
N TRP A 92 -3.74 -1.71 -1.62
CA TRP A 92 -3.04 -0.78 -2.51
C TRP A 92 -3.66 0.62 -2.55
N ILE A 93 -4.99 0.70 -2.59
CA ILE A 93 -5.70 1.98 -2.52
C ILE A 93 -5.43 2.66 -1.17
N SER A 94 -5.49 1.89 -0.08
CA SER A 94 -5.23 2.42 1.27
C SER A 94 -3.78 2.91 1.42
N CYS A 95 -2.80 2.22 0.83
CA CYS A 95 -1.43 2.71 0.72
C CYS A 95 -1.36 4.05 -0.01
N SER A 96 -2.07 4.18 -1.14
CA SER A 96 -2.12 5.45 -1.90
C SER A 96 -2.70 6.59 -1.05
N VAL A 97 -3.84 6.37 -0.39
CA VAL A 97 -4.50 7.35 0.49
C VAL A 97 -3.61 7.72 1.67
N ALA A 98 -2.97 6.74 2.31
CA ALA A 98 -2.04 6.97 3.41
C ALA A 98 -0.85 7.86 2.97
N VAL A 99 -0.27 7.59 1.79
CA VAL A 99 0.83 8.40 1.24
C VAL A 99 0.38 9.83 0.92
N VAL A 100 -0.84 10.03 0.41
CA VAL A 100 -1.41 11.38 0.25
C VAL A 100 -1.58 12.06 1.61
N GLY A 101 -2.07 11.36 2.63
CA GLY A 101 -2.16 11.90 3.99
C GLY A 101 -0.80 12.34 4.54
N ILE A 102 0.25 11.54 4.33
CA ILE A 102 1.63 11.89 4.69
C ILE A 102 2.09 13.15 3.94
N LEU A 103 1.80 13.25 2.65
CA LEU A 103 2.09 14.42 1.84
C LEU A 103 1.40 15.68 2.37
N PHE A 104 0.11 15.58 2.70
CA PHE A 104 -0.67 16.69 3.25
C PHE A 104 -0.15 17.11 4.63
N TRP A 105 0.26 16.16 5.47
CA TRP A 105 0.92 16.45 6.73
C TRP A 105 2.21 17.25 6.53
N TYR A 106 3.04 16.89 5.55
CA TYR A 106 4.27 17.61 5.24
C TYR A 106 4.03 19.02 4.70
N GLN A 107 2.97 19.23 3.92
CA GLN A 107 2.59 20.55 3.42
C GLN A 107 1.76 21.37 4.42
N LYS A 108 1.42 20.80 5.59
CA LYS A 108 0.54 21.39 6.59
C LYS A 108 -0.83 21.80 6.02
N TRP A 109 -1.34 21.02 5.07
CA TRP A 109 -2.68 21.21 4.52
C TRP A 109 -3.74 20.63 5.45
N GLU A 110 -4.91 21.25 5.49
CA GLU A 110 -6.06 20.74 6.23
C GLU A 110 -6.54 19.40 5.64
N GLY A 111 -7.20 18.56 6.44
CA GLY A 111 -7.68 17.25 6.01
C GLY A 111 -6.65 16.11 6.12
N PHE A 112 -5.40 16.40 6.51
CA PHE A 112 -4.37 15.37 6.61
C PHE A 112 -4.72 14.30 7.67
N LYS A 113 -5.35 14.71 8.79
CA LYS A 113 -5.69 13.79 9.90
C LYS A 113 -6.71 12.76 9.44
N GLU A 114 -7.73 13.21 8.73
CA GLU A 114 -8.81 12.41 8.18
C GLU A 114 -8.27 11.42 7.15
N MET A 115 -7.38 11.86 6.25
CA MET A 115 -6.75 10.98 5.26
C MET A 115 -5.83 9.94 5.90
N LEU A 116 -5.01 10.33 6.89
CA LEU A 116 -4.15 9.41 7.64
C LEU A 116 -4.96 8.41 8.46
N LEU A 117 -6.09 8.83 9.04
CA LEU A 117 -6.95 7.97 9.84
C LEU A 117 -7.75 7.00 8.96
N LEU A 118 -8.32 7.47 7.85
CA LEU A 118 -9.01 6.61 6.88
C LEU A 118 -8.04 5.61 6.25
N GLY A 119 -6.92 6.08 5.68
CA GLY A 119 -5.93 5.20 5.07
C GLY A 119 -5.28 4.24 6.08
N GLY A 120 -4.98 4.71 7.29
CA GLY A 120 -4.39 3.89 8.35
C GLY A 120 -5.34 2.83 8.89
N SER A 121 -6.60 3.17 9.14
CA SER A 121 -7.61 2.22 9.63
C SER A 121 -7.94 1.15 8.59
N THR A 122 -8.05 1.52 7.31
CA THR A 122 -8.27 0.53 6.24
C THR A 122 -7.04 -0.36 6.05
N LEU A 123 -5.82 0.19 6.13
CA LEU A 123 -4.59 -0.61 6.12
C LEU A 123 -4.54 -1.61 7.29
N PHE A 124 -4.98 -1.20 8.47
CA PHE A 124 -5.03 -2.08 9.65
C PHE A 124 -5.98 -3.27 9.41
N VAL A 125 -7.19 -3.02 8.93
CA VAL A 125 -8.18 -4.07 8.61
C VAL A 125 -7.66 -5.00 7.52
N VAL A 126 -7.10 -4.45 6.43
CA VAL A 126 -6.51 -5.25 5.35
C VAL A 126 -5.35 -6.09 5.88
N SER A 127 -4.49 -5.53 6.73
CA SER A 127 -3.37 -6.26 7.32
C SER A 127 -3.85 -7.42 8.21
N LEU A 128 -4.96 -7.28 8.94
CA LEU A 128 -5.54 -8.39 9.71
C LEU A 128 -6.06 -9.50 8.80
N LEU A 129 -6.81 -9.14 7.75
CA LEU A 129 -7.35 -10.10 6.78
C LEU A 129 -6.23 -10.87 6.06
N VAL A 130 -5.20 -10.15 5.64
CA VAL A 130 -4.04 -10.75 4.95
C VAL A 130 -3.20 -11.59 5.91
N SER A 131 -3.01 -11.18 7.17
CA SER A 131 -2.31 -11.97 8.18
C SER A 131 -2.98 -13.33 8.39
N TYR A 132 -4.31 -13.32 8.54
CA TYR A 132 -5.09 -14.55 8.69
C TYR A 132 -4.92 -15.48 7.49
N ALA A 133 -4.92 -14.92 6.27
CA ALA A 133 -4.72 -15.69 5.04
C ALA A 133 -3.30 -16.28 4.91
N VAL A 134 -2.28 -15.54 5.31
CA VAL A 134 -0.88 -16.01 5.29
C VAL A 134 -0.70 -17.17 6.28
N ILE A 135 -1.31 -17.10 7.46
CA ILE A 135 -1.30 -18.18 8.46
C ILE A 135 -1.99 -19.43 7.91
N ASN A 136 -3.06 -19.26 7.13
CA ASN A 136 -3.77 -20.36 6.46
C ASN A 136 -3.08 -20.91 5.20
N GLY A 137 -1.82 -20.53 4.93
CA GLY A 137 -1.00 -21.13 3.88
C GLY A 137 -0.82 -20.28 2.62
N ASN A 138 -1.45 -19.10 2.53
CA ASN A 138 -1.34 -18.23 1.36
C ASN A 138 -0.10 -17.31 1.42
N LYS A 139 1.08 -17.91 1.20
CA LYS A 139 2.37 -17.21 1.28
C LYS A 139 2.56 -16.13 0.20
N ALA A 140 1.78 -16.14 -0.88
CA ALA A 140 1.85 -15.14 -1.94
C ALA A 140 1.55 -13.71 -1.44
N LEU A 141 0.78 -13.59 -0.35
CA LEU A 141 0.38 -12.31 0.22
C LEU A 141 1.37 -11.73 1.24
N ILE A 142 2.48 -12.43 1.53
CA ILE A 142 3.45 -11.98 2.55
C ILE A 142 4.11 -10.65 2.19
N VAL A 143 4.35 -10.40 0.90
CA VAL A 143 4.94 -9.15 0.41
C VAL A 143 3.97 -7.97 0.62
N LEU A 144 2.68 -8.21 0.39
CA LEU A 144 1.63 -7.24 0.65
C LEU A 144 1.55 -6.94 2.15
N LEU A 145 1.59 -7.99 3.00
CA LEU A 145 1.52 -7.87 4.45
C LEU A 145 2.66 -7.00 5.02
N MET A 146 3.90 -7.32 4.66
CA MET A 146 5.08 -6.55 5.10
C MET A 146 4.95 -5.07 4.76
N ARG A 147 4.37 -4.77 3.59
CA ARG A 147 4.17 -3.40 3.12
C ARG A 147 3.04 -2.70 3.86
N THR A 148 1.87 -3.33 4.02
CA THR A 148 0.73 -2.73 4.72
C THR A 148 1.06 -2.48 6.20
N VAL A 149 1.79 -3.39 6.85
CA VAL A 149 2.25 -3.22 8.23
C VAL A 149 3.22 -2.05 8.35
N SER A 150 4.22 -1.96 7.46
CA SER A 150 5.19 -0.85 7.47
C SER A 150 4.52 0.52 7.32
N LEU A 151 3.59 0.65 6.37
CA LEU A 151 2.82 1.89 6.17
C LEU A 151 1.87 2.18 7.33
N CYS A 152 1.25 1.15 7.92
CA CYS A 152 0.40 1.31 9.10
C CYS A 152 1.20 1.86 10.30
N LEU A 153 2.43 1.37 10.52
CA LEU A 153 3.32 1.88 11.58
C LEU A 153 3.69 3.34 11.34
N ILE A 154 3.99 3.72 10.09
CA ILE A 154 4.28 5.11 9.73
C ILE A 154 3.06 6.00 10.01
N CYS A 155 1.86 5.59 9.59
CA CYS A 155 0.63 6.33 9.84
C CYS A 155 0.37 6.50 11.35
N ALA A 156 0.50 5.41 12.13
CA ALA A 156 0.35 5.45 13.57
C ALA A 156 1.38 6.39 14.24
N SER A 157 2.63 6.39 13.76
CA SER A 157 3.69 7.27 14.28
C SER A 157 3.47 8.75 13.99
N LEU A 158 2.85 9.07 12.85
CA LEU A 158 2.51 10.45 12.47
C LEU A 158 1.26 10.91 13.22
N LEU A 159 0.25 10.05 13.33
CA LEU A 159 -0.94 10.29 14.13
C LEU A 159 -0.59 10.49 15.61
N SER A 160 0.33 9.72 16.19
CA SER A 160 0.74 9.90 17.59
C SER A 160 1.47 11.23 17.83
N LYS A 161 2.25 11.71 16.86
CA LYS A 161 2.88 13.05 16.91
C LYS A 161 1.87 14.19 16.80
N VAL A 162 0.75 13.95 16.14
CA VAL A 162 -0.29 14.95 15.89
C VAL A 162 -1.38 14.91 16.98
N GLY A 163 -1.61 13.74 17.58
CA GLY A 163 -2.70 13.45 18.52
C GLY A 163 -2.34 13.64 20.00
N PHE A 164 -1.15 14.15 20.33
CA PHE A 164 -0.78 14.48 21.72
C PHE A 164 -0.64 15.99 22.00
N PHE A 165 -0.88 16.85 21.00
CA PHE A 165 -0.87 18.31 21.13
C PHE A 165 -2.03 18.93 20.34
N GLY A 166 -3.24 18.47 20.62
CA GLY A 166 -4.49 19.09 20.18
C GLY A 166 -5.41 19.24 21.36
#